data_AF-A0A0F9RUY9-F1
#
_entry.id   AF-A0A0F9RUY9-F1
#
_cell.length_a   1.000
_cell.length_b   1.000
_cell.length_c   1.000
_cell.angle_alpha   90.00
_cell.angle_beta   90.00
_cell.angle_gamma   90.00
#
_symmetry.space_group_name_H-M   'P 1'
#
loop_
_entity.id
_entity.type
_entity.pdbx_description
1 polymer ?
#
loop_
_entity_poly.entity_id
_entity_poly.type
_entity_poly.pdbx_seq_one_letter_code
_entity_poly.pdbx_strand_id
1 'polypeptide(L)'
;MAALRTNCACDIVAEFPILKGLGIISANVRTNTDVMLAANNQPLYGATTGDLSITAYAPLSSESLKCSARAGVNYNWDRRTECENGNLIVHFIPRGGIRAYKEGPVTSNINITVVRGYTSFSASASSGPTTPFIYNLHEDGYNFSYSGSPITISESDSKNPKSLSIFTNTGVDLLVNATYYLQSFSWEYTSPNVPTVSYSFLLSYDG
;
A
#
# COMPACT_ATOMS: atom_id res chain seq x y z
N MET A 1 28.71 10.57 22.92
CA MET A 1 27.34 11.04 22.61
C MET A 1 27.37 11.69 21.23
N ALA A 2 26.99 10.95 20.19
CA ALA A 2 26.87 11.53 18.85
C ALA A 2 25.50 12.22 18.76
N ALA A 3 25.52 13.52 18.48
CA ALA A 3 24.31 14.30 18.28
C ALA A 3 23.60 13.80 17.01
N LEU A 4 22.40 13.25 17.16
CA LEU A 4 21.47 13.01 16.06
C LEU A 4 21.10 14.38 15.47
N ARG A 5 21.73 14.75 14.36
CA ARG A 5 21.30 15.91 13.56
C ARG A 5 19.99 15.54 12.86
N THR A 6 18.86 15.94 13.44
CA THR A 6 17.55 15.94 12.76
C THR A 6 17.54 17.05 11.71
N ASN A 7 18.11 16.78 10.54
CA ASN A 7 17.86 17.58 9.34
C ASN A 7 16.50 17.16 8.78
N CYS A 8 15.42 17.76 9.25
CA CYS A 8 14.13 17.69 8.57
C CYS A 8 14.20 18.60 7.33
N ALA A 9 14.49 18.03 6.17
CA ALA A 9 14.36 18.71 4.88
C ALA A 9 12.94 18.51 4.35
N CYS A 10 12.20 19.59 4.18
CA CYS A 10 10.89 19.58 3.51
C CYS A 10 11.09 20.04 2.06
N ASP A 11 11.37 19.09 1.17
CA ASP A 11 11.46 19.39 -0.26
C ASP A 11 10.11 19.11 -0.94
N ILE A 12 9.53 20.14 -1.56
CA ILE A 12 8.35 19.97 -2.42
C ILE A 12 8.84 19.37 -3.73
N VAL A 13 8.60 18.07 -3.92
CA VAL A 13 9.03 17.34 -5.10
C VAL A 13 7.81 16.83 -5.87
N ALA A 14 7.75 17.09 -7.17
CA ALA A 14 6.72 16.54 -8.05
C ALA A 14 6.88 15.02 -8.25
N GLU A 15 8.10 14.51 -8.02
CA GLU A 15 8.46 13.11 -8.02
C GLU A 15 9.61 12.91 -7.03
N PHE A 16 9.59 11.80 -6.28
CA PHE A 16 10.63 11.47 -5.31
C PHE A 16 12.02 11.42 -6.00
N PRO A 17 13.00 12.28 -5.66
CA PRO A 17 14.25 12.43 -6.42
C PRO A 17 15.05 11.14 -6.57
N ILE A 18 14.96 10.29 -5.53
CA ILE A 18 15.67 9.02 -5.41
C ILE A 18 15.00 7.92 -6.26
N LEU A 19 13.72 8.08 -6.61
CA LEU A 19 12.90 7.13 -7.38
C LEU A 19 12.45 7.73 -8.72
N LYS A 20 13.24 8.66 -9.26
CA LYS A 20 12.93 9.39 -10.48
C LYS A 20 12.71 8.44 -11.67
N GLY A 21 11.59 8.61 -12.38
CA GLY A 21 11.14 7.74 -13.46
C GLY A 21 10.17 6.63 -13.02
N LEU A 22 9.92 6.46 -11.71
CA LEU A 22 8.97 5.46 -11.19
C LEU A 22 7.58 6.06 -10.91
N GLY A 23 7.42 7.39 -11.00
CA GLY A 23 6.14 8.06 -10.79
C GLY A 23 5.67 8.03 -9.33
N ILE A 24 6.58 7.84 -8.38
CA ILE A 24 6.26 7.84 -6.95
C ILE A 24 6.07 9.29 -6.47
N ILE A 25 4.88 9.56 -5.93
CA ILE A 25 4.43 10.86 -5.46
C ILE A 25 4.82 11.05 -4.00
N SER A 26 4.59 10.04 -3.18
CA SER A 26 4.91 10.06 -1.75
C SER A 26 5.20 8.67 -1.22
N ALA A 27 6.05 8.62 -0.20
CA ALA A 27 6.32 7.42 0.59
C ALA A 27 6.45 7.84 2.05
N ASN A 28 5.89 7.03 2.96
CA ASN A 28 5.99 7.24 4.40
C ASN A 28 6.26 5.90 5.07
N VAL A 29 7.23 5.88 5.97
CA VAL A 29 7.58 4.72 6.78
C VAL A 29 7.41 5.09 8.24
N ARG A 30 6.67 4.27 8.96
CA ARG A 30 6.52 4.36 10.41
C ARG A 30 6.93 3.04 11.00
N THR A 31 7.89 3.08 11.92
CA THR A 31 8.39 1.91 12.61
C THR A 31 8.27 2.11 14.11
N ASN A 32 8.04 1.02 14.82
CA ASN A 32 8.03 0.99 16.26
C ASN A 32 8.69 -0.31 16.74
N THR A 33 9.65 -0.16 17.65
CA THR A 33 10.31 -1.28 18.33
C THR A 33 9.71 -1.40 19.71
N ASP A 34 9.25 -2.60 20.07
CA ASP A 34 8.79 -2.86 21.43
C ASP A 34 9.99 -2.84 22.38
N VAL A 35 9.89 -2.10 23.49
CA VAL A 35 10.97 -1.99 24.49
C VAL A 35 10.37 -2.21 25.87
N MET A 36 10.81 -3.28 26.52
CA MET A 36 10.47 -3.60 27.90
C MET A 36 11.68 -3.43 28.80
N LEU A 37 11.47 -3.06 30.06
CA LEU A 37 12.54 -3.04 31.06
C LEU A 37 12.48 -4.32 31.89
N ALA A 38 13.60 -5.05 31.95
CA ALA A 38 13.76 -6.17 32.87
C ALA A 38 13.85 -5.67 34.32
N ALA A 39 13.69 -6.59 35.29
CA ALA A 39 13.72 -6.30 36.73
C ALA A 39 15.05 -5.66 37.21
N ASN A 40 16.11 -5.74 36.41
CA ASN A 40 17.42 -5.13 36.65
C ASN A 40 17.62 -3.81 35.87
N ASN A 41 16.54 -3.18 35.38
CA ASN A 41 16.55 -1.99 34.52
C ASN A 41 17.32 -2.15 33.20
N GLN A 42 17.56 -3.38 32.72
CA GLN A 42 18.10 -3.59 31.38
C GLN A 42 16.98 -3.52 30.34
N PRO A 43 17.17 -2.77 29.24
CA PRO A 43 16.22 -2.75 28.14
C PRO A 43 16.25 -4.10 27.41
N LEU A 44 15.08 -4.70 27.27
CA LEU A 44 14.78 -5.83 26.40
C LEU A 44 14.12 -5.27 25.15
N TYR A 45 14.78 -5.46 24.01
CA TYR A 45 14.26 -5.08 22.71
C TYR A 45 13.43 -6.22 22.14
N GLY A 46 12.18 -5.94 21.82
CA GLY A 46 11.31 -6.82 21.06
C GLY A 46 11.44 -6.57 19.56
N ALA A 47 10.61 -7.26 18.78
CA ALA A 47 10.59 -7.12 17.33
C ALA A 47 10.21 -5.70 16.89
N THR A 48 10.79 -5.24 15.78
CA THR A 48 10.42 -3.96 15.16
C THR A 48 9.35 -4.21 14.11
N THR A 49 8.20 -3.55 14.26
CA THR A 49 7.10 -3.62 13.30
C THR A 49 6.72 -2.23 12.83
N GLY A 50 6.08 -2.15 11.67
CA GLY A 50 5.71 -0.85 11.12
C GLY A 50 4.78 -0.92 9.93
N ASP A 51 4.56 0.25 9.35
CA ASP A 51 3.82 0.45 8.12
C ASP A 51 4.65 1.27 7.12
N LEU A 52 4.55 0.88 5.85
CA LEU A 52 5.07 1.61 4.70
C LEU A 52 3.89 1.93 3.78
N SER A 53 3.57 3.21 3.63
CA SER A 53 2.58 3.69 2.67
C SER A 53 3.26 4.35 1.47
N ILE A 54 2.91 3.94 0.26
CA ILE A 54 3.45 4.50 -0.99
C ILE A 54 2.28 4.98 -1.85
N THR A 55 2.35 6.20 -2.38
CA THR A 55 1.43 6.69 -3.40
C THR A 55 2.20 7.03 -4.67
N ALA A 56 1.69 6.62 -5.82
CA ALA A 56 2.32 6.81 -7.12
C ALA A 56 1.27 7.08 -8.23
N TYR A 57 1.73 7.56 -9.38
CA TYR A 57 0.90 7.67 -10.57
C TYR A 57 0.63 6.29 -11.16
N ALA A 58 -0.61 6.05 -11.58
CA ALA A 58 -0.97 4.82 -12.28
C ALA A 58 -0.66 4.97 -13.78
N PRO A 59 0.03 4.01 -14.42
CA PRO A 59 0.18 4.03 -15.86
C PRO A 59 -1.16 3.78 -16.54
N LEU A 60 -1.40 4.52 -17.62
CA LEU A 60 -2.51 4.29 -18.53
C LEU A 60 -2.01 3.54 -19.75
N SER A 61 -2.47 2.31 -19.93
CA SER A 61 -2.07 1.42 -21.03
C SER A 61 -2.85 1.72 -22.31
N SER A 62 -2.92 2.99 -22.73
CA SER A 62 -3.69 3.55 -23.87
C SER A 62 -5.18 3.89 -23.66
N GLU A 63 -5.67 3.79 -22.42
CA GLU A 63 -7.09 4.05 -22.13
C GLU A 63 -7.39 5.53 -21.93
N SER A 64 -8.53 5.97 -22.48
CA SER A 64 -9.11 7.29 -22.18
C SER A 64 -10.18 7.12 -21.10
N LEU A 65 -9.80 7.39 -19.86
CA LEU A 65 -10.74 7.46 -18.75
C LEU A 65 -11.52 8.78 -18.83
N LYS A 66 -12.85 8.69 -18.94
CA LYS A 66 -13.74 9.86 -18.98
C LYS A 66 -14.51 10.07 -17.68
N CYS A 67 -14.76 8.98 -16.95
CA CYS A 67 -15.56 8.97 -15.74
C CYS A 67 -14.69 8.49 -14.58
N SER A 68 -14.99 8.98 -13.37
CA SER A 68 -14.29 8.56 -12.17
C SER A 68 -14.46 7.06 -11.93
N ALA A 69 -13.38 6.43 -11.51
CA ALA A 69 -13.33 4.99 -11.28
C ALA A 69 -12.41 4.70 -10.10
N ARG A 70 -12.67 3.59 -9.42
CA ARG A 70 -11.85 3.15 -8.29
C ARG A 70 -11.78 1.64 -8.23
N ALA A 71 -10.68 1.13 -7.72
CA ALA A 71 -10.53 -0.28 -7.42
C ALA A 71 -9.64 -0.44 -6.21
N GLY A 72 -9.76 -1.57 -5.52
CA GLY A 72 -8.93 -1.81 -4.37
C GLY A 72 -9.08 -3.21 -3.81
N VAL A 73 -8.16 -3.54 -2.92
CA VAL A 73 -8.15 -4.78 -2.18
C VAL A 73 -7.59 -4.54 -0.78
N ASN A 74 -8.14 -5.24 0.20
CA ASN A 74 -7.65 -5.24 1.56
C ASN A 74 -7.32 -6.66 2.01
N TYR A 75 -6.12 -6.82 2.56
CA TYR A 75 -5.56 -8.06 3.09
C TYR A 75 -5.51 -7.95 4.61
N ASN A 76 -6.15 -8.91 5.27
CA ASN A 76 -6.16 -8.98 6.72
C ASN A 76 -5.04 -9.90 7.19
N TRP A 77 -4.23 -9.44 8.13
CA TRP A 77 -3.11 -10.19 8.68
C TRP A 77 -3.25 -10.32 10.20
N ASP A 78 -3.06 -11.53 10.71
CA ASP A 78 -2.87 -11.79 12.14
C ASP A 78 -1.37 -11.77 12.43
N ARG A 79 -0.98 -10.95 13.41
CA ARG A 79 0.41 -10.89 13.86
C ARG A 79 0.66 -11.98 14.90
N ARG A 80 1.68 -12.81 14.67
CA ARG A 80 2.20 -13.76 15.66
C ARG A 80 3.66 -13.49 15.93
N THR A 81 4.05 -13.63 17.18
CA THR A 81 5.44 -13.50 17.62
C THR A 81 5.90 -14.86 18.10
N GLU A 82 6.96 -15.37 17.51
CA GLU A 82 7.58 -16.63 17.88
C GLU A 82 9.00 -16.38 18.38
N CYS A 83 9.46 -17.18 19.34
CA CYS A 83 10.82 -17.10 19.86
C CYS A 83 11.59 -18.31 19.32
N GLU A 84 12.46 -18.08 18.34
CA GLU A 84 13.28 -19.12 17.73
C GLU A 84 14.76 -18.82 18.01
N ASN A 85 15.46 -19.75 18.67
CA ASN A 85 16.88 -19.63 19.02
C ASN A 85 17.25 -18.36 19.81
N GLY A 86 16.31 -17.81 20.60
CA GLY A 86 16.53 -16.59 21.38
C GLY A 86 16.23 -15.28 20.64
N ASN A 87 15.82 -15.37 19.36
CA ASN A 87 15.37 -14.22 18.57
C ASN A 87 13.84 -14.17 18.52
N LEU A 88 13.28 -12.97 18.69
CA LEU A 88 11.84 -12.71 18.53
C LEU A 88 11.55 -12.43 17.07
N ILE A 89 10.90 -13.37 16.39
CA ILE A 89 10.50 -13.24 14.99
C ILE A 89 9.01 -12.93 14.93
N VAL A 90 8.63 -11.91 14.15
CA VAL A 90 7.23 -11.59 13.91
C VAL A 90 6.79 -12.08 12.54
N HIS A 91 5.77 -12.94 12.55
CA HIS A 91 5.10 -13.45 11.36
C HIS A 91 3.73 -12.80 11.18
N PHE A 92 3.41 -12.47 9.94
CA PHE A 92 2.06 -12.06 9.56
C PHE A 92 1.38 -13.23 8.85
N ILE A 93 0.31 -13.73 9.44
CA ILE A 93 -0.47 -14.85 8.93
C ILE A 93 -1.72 -14.30 8.26
N PRO A 94 -1.99 -14.64 6.98
CA PRO A 94 -3.16 -14.11 6.29
C PRO A 94 -4.45 -14.65 6.93
N ARG A 95 -5.35 -13.74 7.32
CA ARG A 95 -6.73 -14.09 7.64
C ARG A 95 -7.48 -14.27 6.33
N GLY A 96 -8.04 -15.44 6.12
CA GLY A 96 -8.72 -15.78 4.87
C GLY A 96 -9.80 -14.78 4.46
N GLY A 97 -10.12 -14.77 3.15
CA GLY A 97 -11.15 -13.91 2.57
C GLY A 97 -10.61 -12.54 2.15
N ILE A 98 -9.97 -12.50 0.97
CA ILE A 98 -9.57 -11.25 0.32
C ILE A 98 -10.82 -10.65 -0.32
N ARG A 99 -11.16 -9.42 0.07
CA ARG A 99 -12.23 -8.67 -0.58
C ARG A 99 -11.59 -7.64 -1.49
N ALA A 100 -11.86 -7.80 -2.78
CA ALA A 100 -11.49 -6.86 -3.80
C ALA A 100 -12.73 -6.23 -4.39
N TYR A 101 -12.60 -5.01 -4.89
CA TYR A 101 -13.68 -4.34 -5.60
C TYR A 101 -13.12 -3.55 -6.79
N LYS A 102 -13.98 -3.32 -7.77
CA LYS A 102 -13.78 -2.30 -8.79
C LYS A 102 -15.09 -1.59 -9.09
N GLU A 103 -15.00 -0.31 -9.41
CA GLU A 103 -16.14 0.54 -9.68
C GLU A 103 -15.83 1.47 -10.85
N GLY A 104 -16.71 1.48 -11.84
CA GLY A 104 -16.57 2.30 -13.04
C GLY A 104 -15.55 1.77 -14.04
N PRO A 105 -15.15 2.59 -15.03
CA PRO A 105 -14.19 2.19 -16.07
C PRO A 105 -12.77 2.15 -15.51
N VAL A 106 -12.40 1.05 -14.85
CA VAL A 106 -11.03 0.84 -14.37
C VAL A 106 -10.09 0.46 -15.50
N THR A 107 -8.79 0.65 -15.29
CA THR A 107 -7.76 0.28 -16.27
C THR A 107 -7.67 -1.24 -16.47
N SER A 108 -7.28 -1.69 -17.67
CA SER A 108 -6.99 -3.09 -18.01
C SER A 108 -5.86 -3.70 -17.18
N ASN A 109 -5.04 -2.86 -16.53
CA ASN A 109 -4.04 -3.34 -15.58
C ASN A 109 -4.66 -3.95 -14.32
N ILE A 110 -5.96 -3.76 -14.06
CA ILE A 110 -6.66 -4.27 -12.87
C ILE A 110 -7.58 -5.42 -13.26
N ASN A 111 -7.42 -6.55 -12.59
CA ASN A 111 -8.29 -7.70 -12.75
C ASN A 111 -8.78 -8.23 -11.40
N ILE A 112 -10.04 -8.68 -11.38
CA ILE A 112 -10.68 -9.35 -10.25
C ILE A 112 -11.60 -10.45 -10.78
N THR A 113 -11.76 -11.52 -10.02
CA THR A 113 -12.84 -12.49 -10.24
C THR A 113 -14.11 -11.98 -9.59
N VAL A 114 -15.07 -11.51 -10.41
CA VAL A 114 -16.32 -10.91 -9.95
C VAL A 114 -17.24 -11.96 -9.34
N VAL A 115 -17.75 -11.66 -8.14
CA VAL A 115 -18.78 -12.45 -7.45
C VAL A 115 -20.14 -11.82 -7.63
N ARG A 116 -20.22 -10.49 -7.47
CA ARG A 116 -21.48 -9.76 -7.54
C ARG A 116 -21.25 -8.33 -8.04
N GLY A 117 -22.08 -7.93 -8.99
CA GLY A 117 -22.18 -6.54 -9.43
C GLY A 117 -23.48 -5.90 -8.93
N TYR A 118 -23.43 -4.61 -8.61
CA TYR A 118 -24.60 -3.78 -8.35
C TYR A 118 -24.33 -2.34 -8.76
N THR A 119 -25.40 -1.60 -9.04
CA THR A 119 -25.29 -0.19 -9.39
C THR A 119 -25.02 0.64 -8.15
N SER A 120 -23.94 1.42 -8.16
CA SER A 120 -23.68 2.48 -7.20
C SER A 120 -24.10 3.83 -7.78
N PHE A 121 -24.52 4.71 -6.89
CA PHE A 121 -24.85 6.09 -7.19
C PHE A 121 -24.10 6.99 -6.21
N SER A 122 -23.46 8.04 -6.72
CA SER A 122 -22.90 9.10 -5.89
C SER A 122 -23.34 10.47 -6.40
N ALA A 123 -23.73 11.33 -5.46
CA ALA A 123 -24.03 12.73 -5.68
C ALA A 123 -23.65 13.49 -4.40
N SER A 124 -22.97 14.62 -4.53
CA SER A 124 -22.55 15.43 -3.38
C SER A 124 -23.23 16.79 -3.41
N ALA A 125 -23.93 17.14 -2.32
CA ALA A 125 -24.53 18.46 -2.17
C ALA A 125 -23.50 19.61 -2.19
N SER A 126 -22.21 19.30 -1.95
CA SER A 126 -21.12 20.27 -2.08
C SER A 126 -20.90 20.76 -3.52
N SER A 127 -21.46 20.08 -4.53
CA SER A 127 -21.37 20.46 -5.95
C SER A 127 -22.43 21.48 -6.38
N GLY A 128 -23.31 21.91 -5.47
CA GLY A 128 -24.32 22.95 -5.73
C GLY A 128 -25.63 22.44 -6.34
N PRO A 129 -26.56 23.34 -6.73
CA PRO A 129 -27.91 22.98 -7.16
C PRO A 129 -27.95 22.18 -8.48
N THR A 130 -26.88 22.20 -9.27
CA THR A 130 -26.69 21.38 -10.48
C THR A 130 -25.68 20.26 -10.22
N THR A 131 -25.85 19.52 -9.12
CA THR A 131 -24.95 18.42 -8.76
C THR A 131 -25.05 17.31 -9.81
N PRO A 132 -23.95 16.96 -10.52
CA PRO A 132 -23.94 15.78 -11.37
C PRO A 132 -24.03 14.55 -10.47
N PHE A 133 -24.91 13.62 -10.82
CA PHE A 133 -24.87 12.28 -10.25
C PHE A 133 -24.00 11.37 -11.10
N ILE A 134 -23.27 10.47 -10.44
CA ILE A 134 -22.46 9.46 -11.10
C ILE A 134 -23.11 8.11 -10.84
N TYR A 135 -23.47 7.41 -11.92
CA TYR A 135 -23.87 6.01 -11.89
C TYR A 135 -22.69 5.15 -12.32
N ASN A 136 -22.29 4.24 -11.46
CA ASN A 136 -21.25 3.27 -11.75
C ASN A 136 -21.74 1.85 -11.49
N LEU A 137 -21.13 0.90 -12.20
CA LEU A 137 -21.21 -0.50 -11.81
C LEU A 137 -20.14 -0.74 -10.76
N HIS A 138 -20.54 -1.13 -9.57
CA HIS A 138 -19.66 -1.63 -8.51
C HIS A 138 -19.65 -3.15 -8.55
N GLU A 139 -18.46 -3.73 -8.59
CA GLU A 139 -18.27 -5.18 -8.63
C GLU A 139 -17.38 -5.61 -7.47
N ASP A 140 -17.92 -6.48 -6.60
CA ASP A 140 -17.18 -7.15 -5.55
C ASP A 140 -16.61 -8.48 -6.07
N GLY A 141 -15.42 -8.83 -5.63
CA GLY A 141 -14.72 -10.02 -6.09
C GLY A 141 -13.56 -10.46 -5.21
N TYR A 142 -12.80 -11.41 -5.75
CA TYR A 142 -11.57 -11.97 -5.17
C TYR A 142 -10.51 -12.12 -6.27
N ASN A 143 -9.34 -12.68 -5.94
CA ASN A 143 -8.21 -12.85 -6.88
C ASN A 143 -7.81 -11.54 -7.57
N PHE A 144 -7.53 -10.52 -6.77
CA PHE A 144 -7.08 -9.23 -7.25
C PHE A 144 -5.67 -9.33 -7.85
N SER A 145 -5.48 -8.73 -9.02
CA SER A 145 -4.15 -8.50 -9.60
C SER A 145 -4.06 -7.12 -10.21
N TYR A 146 -2.87 -6.51 -10.11
CA TYR A 146 -2.54 -5.24 -10.75
C TYR A 146 -1.20 -5.35 -11.48
N SER A 147 -1.17 -5.11 -12.79
CA SER A 147 0.04 -5.24 -13.62
C SER A 147 0.75 -3.92 -13.91
N GLY A 148 0.30 -2.80 -13.35
CA GLY A 148 0.90 -1.49 -13.61
C GLY A 148 2.14 -1.19 -12.75
N SER A 149 2.93 -0.21 -13.18
CA SER A 149 3.99 0.41 -12.38
C SER A 149 3.41 1.23 -11.21
N PRO A 150 4.23 1.56 -10.19
CA PRO A 150 5.59 1.09 -9.95
C PRO A 150 5.68 -0.31 -9.31
N ILE A 151 4.59 -0.81 -8.73
CA ILE A 151 4.57 -2.09 -8.01
C ILE A 151 3.43 -2.95 -8.57
N THR A 152 3.77 -4.04 -9.23
CA THR A 152 2.79 -5.03 -9.70
C THR A 152 2.27 -5.86 -8.54
N ILE A 153 0.98 -6.13 -8.45
CA ILE A 153 0.32 -6.96 -7.44
C ILE A 153 -0.20 -8.25 -8.07
N SER A 154 0.10 -9.37 -7.43
CA SER A 154 -0.36 -10.69 -7.85
C SER A 154 -1.38 -11.27 -6.87
N GLU A 155 -2.14 -12.29 -7.30
CA GLU A 155 -3.01 -13.05 -6.40
C GLU A 155 -2.22 -13.68 -5.23
N SER A 156 -0.97 -14.09 -5.47
CA SER A 156 -0.11 -14.70 -4.44
C SER A 156 0.30 -13.75 -3.31
N ASP A 157 0.21 -12.44 -3.53
CA ASP A 157 0.54 -11.42 -2.50
C ASP A 157 -0.45 -11.45 -1.33
N SER A 158 -1.59 -12.12 -1.51
CA SER A 158 -2.56 -12.37 -0.46
C SER A 158 -2.12 -13.36 0.61
N LYS A 159 -1.08 -14.16 0.31
CA LYS A 159 -0.62 -15.25 1.17
C LYS A 159 0.84 -15.16 1.51
N ASN A 160 1.62 -14.47 0.68
CA ASN A 160 3.07 -14.47 0.77
C ASN A 160 3.61 -13.05 1.00
N PRO A 161 4.74 -12.92 1.72
CA PRO A 161 5.45 -11.67 1.79
C PRO A 161 5.90 -11.22 0.40
N LYS A 162 5.99 -9.91 0.25
CA LYS A 162 6.40 -9.25 -0.99
C LYS A 162 7.79 -8.66 -0.83
N SER A 163 8.63 -8.93 -1.82
CA SER A 163 9.89 -8.21 -1.94
C SER A 163 9.65 -6.90 -2.68
N LEU A 164 10.01 -5.77 -2.05
CA LEU A 164 9.95 -4.46 -2.68
C LEU A 164 11.28 -4.14 -3.36
N SER A 165 11.40 -4.52 -4.64
CA SER A 165 12.61 -4.25 -5.44
C SER A 165 12.77 -2.79 -5.87
N ILE A 166 11.76 -1.95 -5.61
CA ILE A 166 11.77 -0.54 -6.03
C ILE A 166 12.86 0.30 -5.35
N PHE A 167 13.42 -0.20 -4.24
CA PHE A 167 14.45 0.46 -3.45
C PHE A 167 15.86 -0.10 -3.69
N THR A 168 15.98 -1.24 -4.37
CA THR A 168 17.24 -2.02 -4.44
C THR A 168 18.38 -1.29 -5.16
N ASN A 169 18.07 -0.34 -6.04
CA ASN A 169 19.07 0.41 -6.82
C ASN A 169 19.16 1.90 -6.44
N THR A 170 18.48 2.31 -5.37
CA THR A 170 18.31 3.73 -5.06
C THR A 170 19.24 4.22 -3.95
N GLY A 171 20.02 3.30 -3.36
CA GLY A 171 20.85 3.57 -2.18
C GLY A 171 20.05 3.85 -0.91
N VAL A 172 18.72 3.80 -0.98
CA VAL A 172 17.81 3.91 0.16
C VAL A 172 17.29 2.52 0.45
N ASP A 173 18.03 1.77 1.26
CA ASP A 173 17.49 0.56 1.87
C ASP A 173 16.70 1.00 3.10
N LEU A 174 15.37 1.10 2.97
CA LEU A 174 14.52 1.62 4.05
C LEU A 174 14.69 0.79 5.34
N LEU A 175 14.88 -0.52 5.18
CA LEU A 175 15.26 -1.47 6.23
C LEU A 175 15.85 -2.72 5.56
N VAL A 176 17.18 -2.88 5.63
CA VAL A 176 17.89 -4.08 5.15
C VAL A 176 17.26 -5.32 5.79
N ASN A 177 16.90 -6.35 5.03
CA ASN A 177 16.26 -7.59 5.51
C ASN A 177 14.83 -7.45 6.10
N ALA A 178 14.13 -6.32 5.93
CA ALA A 178 12.73 -6.26 6.31
C ALA A 178 11.85 -7.12 5.40
N THR A 179 10.88 -7.81 6.00
CA THR A 179 9.85 -8.55 5.28
C THR A 179 8.61 -7.68 5.14
N TYR A 180 8.16 -7.44 3.90
CA TYR A 180 6.98 -6.61 3.62
C TYR A 180 5.77 -7.49 3.31
N TYR A 181 4.59 -7.12 3.81
CA TYR A 181 3.34 -7.80 3.57
C TYR A 181 2.34 -6.78 3.03
N LEU A 182 1.77 -7.02 1.84
CA LEU A 182 0.79 -6.10 1.27
C LEU A 182 -0.47 -6.12 2.13
N GLN A 183 -0.79 -4.99 2.73
CA GLN A 183 -1.98 -4.83 3.58
C GLN A 183 -3.15 -4.32 2.76
N SER A 184 -2.93 -3.31 1.92
CA SER A 184 -3.98 -2.78 1.07
C SER A 184 -3.44 -2.16 -0.20
N PHE A 185 -4.29 -2.13 -1.21
CA PHE A 185 -4.05 -1.42 -2.45
C PHE A 185 -5.32 -0.66 -2.83
N SER A 186 -5.15 0.56 -3.32
CA SER A 186 -6.22 1.33 -3.95
C SER A 186 -5.71 1.99 -5.23
N TRP A 187 -6.52 1.90 -6.28
CA TRP A 187 -6.39 2.68 -7.50
C TRP A 187 -7.57 3.62 -7.58
N GLU A 188 -7.32 4.89 -7.88
CA GLU A 188 -8.35 5.91 -7.99
C GLU A 188 -8.10 6.81 -9.19
N TYR A 189 -9.16 7.08 -9.93
CA TYR A 189 -9.21 8.09 -10.96
C TYR A 189 -10.41 8.99 -10.71
N THR A 190 -10.15 10.29 -10.56
CA THR A 190 -11.18 11.32 -10.45
C THR A 190 -10.91 12.39 -11.50
N SER A 191 -11.75 12.44 -12.54
CA SER A 191 -11.61 13.40 -13.64
C SER A 191 -11.64 14.86 -13.11
N PRO A 192 -10.77 15.77 -13.59
CA PRO A 192 -9.79 15.63 -14.70
C PRO A 192 -8.38 15.24 -14.25
N ASN A 193 -8.19 14.71 -13.04
CA ASN A 193 -6.87 14.46 -12.48
C ASN A 193 -6.19 13.22 -13.07
N VAL A 194 -4.88 13.09 -12.87
CA VAL A 194 -4.12 11.89 -13.23
C VAL A 194 -4.48 10.76 -12.26
N PRO A 195 -4.69 9.51 -12.74
CA PRO A 195 -4.97 8.38 -11.86
C PRO A 195 -3.80 8.08 -10.92
N THR A 196 -4.12 7.67 -9.70
CA THR A 196 -3.14 7.35 -8.67
C THR A 196 -3.35 5.94 -8.13
N VAL A 197 -2.27 5.37 -7.62
CA VAL A 197 -2.25 4.12 -6.88
C VAL A 197 -1.67 4.37 -5.50
N SER A 198 -2.26 3.77 -4.48
CA SER A 198 -1.73 3.75 -3.13
C SER A 198 -1.57 2.31 -2.66
N TYR A 199 -0.43 2.05 -2.01
CA TYR A 199 -0.06 0.77 -1.44
C TYR A 199 0.19 0.96 0.06
N SER A 200 -0.32 0.05 0.88
CA SER A 200 0.04 -0.07 2.30
C SER A 200 0.71 -1.41 2.53
N PHE A 201 1.88 -1.39 3.13
CA PHE A 201 2.64 -2.58 3.52
C PHE A 201 2.83 -2.62 5.02
N LEU A 202 2.64 -3.79 5.62
CA LEU A 202 3.15 -4.08 6.95
C LEU A 202 4.59 -4.53 6.82
N LEU A 203 5.46 -4.08 7.72
CA LEU A 203 6.85 -4.50 7.77
C LEU A 203 7.14 -5.22 9.10
N SER A 204 7.95 -6.26 9.02
CA SER A 204 8.63 -6.87 10.15
C SER A 204 10.13 -6.79 9.93
N TYR A 205 10.86 -6.37 10.96
CA TYR A 205 12.31 -6.32 10.97
C TYR A 205 12.85 -7.01 12.22
N ASP A 206 13.68 -8.03 11.99
CA ASP A 206 14.42 -8.75 13.00
C ASP A 206 15.82 -8.10 13.07
N GLY A 207 15.98 -7.18 14.02
CA GLY A 207 17.21 -6.41 14.24
C GLY A 207 18.13 -6.98 15.29
#